data_AF-A0A7T1I7C6-F1
#
_entry.id   AF-A0A7T1I7C6-F1
#
_cell.length_a   1.000
_cell.length_b   1.000
_cell.length_c   1.000
_cell.angle_alpha   90.00
_cell.angle_beta   90.00
_cell.angle_gamma   90.00
#
_symmetry.space_group_name_H-M   'P 1'
#
loop_
_entity.id
_entity.type
_entity.pdbx_description
1 polymer ?
#
loop_
_entity_poly.entity_id
_entity_poly.type
_entity_poly.pdbx_seq_one_letter_code
_entity_poly.pdbx_strand_id
1 'polypeptide(L)' 'MASSAPLACPIRQLVLHTYPAGCKVAGTERLTVFYGRRGRPVKKPRYIPAALAHQLARKLAAKHLGTVSVL' A
#
# COMPACT_ATOMS: atom_id res chain seq x y z
N MET A 1 10.97 22.78 -24.39
CA MET A 1 9.70 22.27 -23.85
C MET A 1 9.82 22.20 -22.34
N ALA A 2 9.26 23.18 -21.61
CA ALA A 2 9.23 23.12 -20.15
C ALA A 2 8.32 21.97 -19.72
N SER A 3 8.84 21.00 -18.96
CA SER A 3 8.01 19.90 -18.49
C SER A 3 7.00 20.44 -17.48
N SER A 4 5.72 20.20 -17.72
CA SER A 4 4.62 20.50 -16.81
C SER A 4 4.58 19.48 -15.67
N ALA A 5 5.73 19.20 -15.03
CA ALA A 5 5.76 18.34 -13.86
C ALA A 5 5.00 19.06 -12.73
N PRO A 6 3.99 18.44 -12.12
CA PRO A 6 3.26 19.08 -11.03
C PRO A 6 4.22 19.40 -9.88
N LEU A 7 4.15 20.63 -9.37
CA LEU A 7 4.98 21.15 -8.27
C LEU A 7 4.83 20.36 -6.96
N ALA A 8 3.80 19.52 -6.85
CA ALA A 8 3.51 18.69 -5.69
C ALA A 8 3.47 17.21 -6.07
N CYS A 9 4.25 16.40 -5.36
CA CYS A 9 4.21 14.96 -5.46
C CYS A 9 2.92 14.44 -4.79
N PRO A 10 1.98 13.80 -5.51
CA PRO A 10 0.81 13.20 -4.87
C PRO A 10 1.29 12.18 -3.82
N ILE A 11 0.69 12.22 -2.63
CA ILE A 11 0.99 11.31 -1.53
C ILE A 11 -0.15 10.31 -1.34
N ARG A 12 0.20 9.07 -1.04
CA ARG A 12 -0.72 7.94 -0.86
C ARG A 12 -0.31 7.12 0.35
N GLN A 13 -1.21 6.30 0.86
CA GLN A 13 -0.93 5.25 1.84
C GLN A 13 -0.89 3.90 1.15
N LEU A 14 0.05 3.04 1.56
CA LEU A 14 0.14 1.67 1.09
C LEU A 14 -0.29 0.72 2.22
N VAL A 15 -1.30 -0.08 1.93
CA VAL A 15 -1.93 -0.99 2.89
C VAL A 15 -1.98 -2.40 2.32
N LEU A 16 -1.62 -3.39 3.14
CA LEU A 16 -1.84 -4.80 2.87
C LEU A 16 -2.88 -5.32 3.84
N HIS A 17 -3.92 -5.94 3.31
CA HIS A 17 -4.93 -6.66 4.06
C HIS A 17 -4.65 -8.16 3.95
N THR A 18 -4.32 -8.78 5.08
CA THR A 18 -4.15 -10.23 5.18
C THR A 18 -5.35 -10.85 5.87
N TYR A 19 -5.72 -12.05 5.42
CA TYR A 19 -6.91 -12.78 5.87
C TYR A 19 -6.43 -14.13 6.42
N PRO A 20 -6.22 -14.25 7.74
CA PRO A 20 -5.62 -15.45 8.35
C PRO A 20 -6.42 -16.71 8.08
N ALA A 21 -7.76 -16.59 8.08
CA ALA A 21 -8.68 -17.68 7.78
C ALA A 21 -8.81 -17.99 6.27
N GLY A 22 -8.06 -17.30 5.39
CA GLY A 22 -8.17 -17.43 3.93
C GLY A 22 -9.45 -16.87 3.32
N CYS A 23 -10.47 -16.57 4.14
CA CYS A 23 -11.77 -16.08 3.71
C CYS A 23 -11.83 -14.55 3.67
N LYS A 24 -12.35 -14.00 2.56
CA LYS A 24 -12.63 -12.56 2.39
C LYS A 24 -14.13 -12.30 2.58
N VAL A 25 -14.65 -12.58 3.77
CA VAL A 25 -16.09 -12.41 4.07
C VAL A 25 -16.28 -11.25 5.04
N ALA A 26 -17.41 -10.56 4.95
CA ALA A 26 -17.74 -9.53 5.93
C ALA A 26 -17.79 -10.16 7.35
N GLY A 27 -17.17 -9.50 8.32
CA GLY A 27 -17.10 -9.98 9.70
C GLY A 27 -15.93 -10.93 10.02
N THR A 28 -15.20 -11.44 9.02
CA THR A 28 -13.99 -12.23 9.29
C THR A 28 -12.80 -11.35 9.68
N GLU A 29 -11.94 -11.87 10.56
CA GLU A 29 -10.75 -11.16 11.01
C GLU A 29 -9.85 -10.76 9.83
N ARG A 30 -9.47 -9.49 9.79
CA ARG A 30 -8.59 -8.92 8.77
C ARG A 30 -7.48 -8.15 9.44
N LEU A 31 -6.25 -8.62 9.26
CA LEU A 31 -5.08 -7.90 9.71
C LEU A 31 -4.72 -6.85 8.66
N THR A 32 -4.48 -5.62 9.14
CA THR A 32 -4.14 -4.47 8.29
C THR A 32 -2.71 -4.05 8.58
N VAL A 33 -1.86 -4.15 7.56
CA VAL A 33 -0.44 -3.83 7.64
C VAL A 33 -0.14 -2.60 6.79
N PHE A 34 0.45 -1.58 7.40
CA PHE A 34 0.86 -0.37 6.71
C PHE A 34 2.31 -0.48 6.24
N TYR A 35 2.64 0.16 5.11
CA TYR A 35 3.99 0.21 4.58
C TYR A 35 4.54 1.64 4.52
N GLY A 36 5.79 1.81 4.97
CA GLY A 36 6.49 3.09 4.91
C GLY A 36 7.37 3.25 3.67
N ARG A 37 8.07 4.39 3.58
CA ARG A 37 8.98 4.73 2.45
C ARG A 37 10.05 3.67 2.17
N ARG A 38 10.49 2.92 3.19
CA ARG A 38 11.50 1.87 3.06
C ARG A 38 10.94 0.53 2.55
N GLY A 39 9.66 0.46 2.18
CA GLY A 39 9.01 -0.79 1.76
C GLY A 39 8.91 -1.82 2.89
N ARG A 40 8.99 -1.39 4.15
CA ARG A 40 8.85 -2.25 5.33
C ARG A 40 7.52 -2.00 6.04
N PRO A 41 6.96 -3.03 6.71
CA PRO A 41 5.82 -2.87 7.60
C PRO A 41 6.09 -1.81 8.66
N VAL A 42 5.09 -0.99 8.95
CA VAL A 42 5.12 0.04 10.00
C VAL A 42 3.86 -0.06 10.85
N LYS A 43 3.99 0.25 12.15
CA LYS A 43 2.88 0.17 13.12
C LYS A 43 1.80 1.23 12.89
N LYS A 44 2.19 2.42 12.41
CA LYS A 44 1.28 3.55 12.16
C LYS A 44 1.21 3.85 10.66
N PRO A 45 0.05 4.28 10.12
CA PRO A 45 -0.09 4.69 8.74
C PRO A 45 0.93 5.78 8.38
N ARG A 46 1.52 5.68 7.19
CA ARG A 46 2.45 6.70 6.67
C ARG A 46 2.07 7.05 5.25
N TYR A 47 2.06 8.35 4.96
CA TYR A 47 1.97 8.86 3.61
C TYR A 47 3.33 8.76 2.93
N ILE A 48 3.34 8.25 1.70
CA ILE A 48 4.52 8.11 0.85
C ILE A 48 4.19 8.66 -0.55
N PRO A 49 5.21 9.04 -1.35
CA PRO A 49 4.95 9.47 -2.72
C PRO A 49 4.18 8.41 -3.51
N ALA A 50 3.18 8.81 -4.30
CA ALA A 50 2.28 7.91 -5.00
C ALA A 50 3.04 6.96 -5.94
N ALA A 51 4.04 7.47 -6.67
CA ALA A 51 4.89 6.65 -7.53
C ALA A 51 5.56 5.50 -6.75
N LEU A 52 6.08 5.80 -5.56
CA LEU A 52 6.65 4.80 -4.66
C LEU A 52 5.59 3.84 -4.12
N ALA A 53 4.41 4.35 -3.73
CA ALA A 53 3.29 3.52 -3.27
C ALA A 53 2.87 2.49 -4.32
N HIS A 54 2.67 2.92 -5.57
CA HIS A 54 2.31 2.03 -6.66
C HIS A 54 3.43 1.04 -7.02
N GLN A 55 4.69 1.47 -6.98
CA GLN A 55 5.82 0.56 -7.21
C GLN A 55 5.89 -0.54 -6.14
N LEU A 56 5.76 -0.19 -4.87
CA LEU A 56 5.74 -1.15 -3.77
C LEU A 56 4.49 -2.02 -3.80
N ALA A 57 3.34 -1.45 -4.18
CA ALA A 57 2.08 -2.19 -4.31
C ALA A 57 2.21 -3.33 -5.32
N ARG A 58 2.80 -3.08 -6.51
CA ARG A 58 3.07 -4.12 -7.51
C ARG A 58 3.96 -5.24 -6.96
N LYS A 59 5.02 -4.88 -6.22
CA LYS A 59 5.92 -5.86 -5.58
C LYS A 59 5.22 -6.69 -4.51
N LEU A 60 4.30 -6.11 -3.76
CA LEU A 60 3.52 -6.83 -2.74
C LEU A 60 2.43 -7.69 -3.36
N ALA A 61 1.75 -7.21 -4.40
CA ALA A 61 0.72 -7.95 -5.11
C ALA A 61 1.28 -9.26 -5.71
N ALA A 62 2.50 -9.21 -6.25
CA ALA A 62 3.21 -10.39 -6.76
C ALA A 62 3.51 -11.47 -5.71
N LYS A 63 3.42 -11.15 -4.41
CA LYS A 63 3.64 -12.14 -3.33
C LYS A 63 2.39 -12.89 -2.93
N HIS A 64 1.22 -12.51 -3.44
CA HIS A 64 -0.07 -13.16 -3.14
C HIS A 64 -0.40 -13.30 -1.63
N LEU A 65 0.17 -12.44 -0.78
CA LEU A 65 -0.02 -12.49 0.68
C LEU A 65 -1.40 -12.00 1.13
N GLY A 66 -2.14 -11.31 0.26
CA GLY A 66 -3.39 -10.66 0.59
C GLY A 66 -3.80 -9.62 -0.43
N THR A 67 -4.75 -8.76 -0.04
CA THR A 67 -5.22 -7.66 -0.89
C THR A 67 -4.38 -6.41 -0.62
N VAL A 68 -3.80 -5.82 -1.66
CA VAL A 68 -3.01 -4.58 -1.56
C VAL A 68 -3.86 -3.40 -2.00
N SER A 69 -3.90 -2.35 -1.18
CA SER A 69 -4.63 -1.11 -1.44
C SER A 69 -3.67 0.08 -1.43
N VAL A 70 -3.83 0.97 -2.40
CA VAL A 70 -3.18 2.30 -2.43
C VAL A 70 -4.28 3.33 -2.25
N LEU A 71 -4.26 4.02 -1.10
CA LEU A 71 -5.27 5.01 -0.69
C LEU A 71 -4.72 6.43 -0.88
#